data_AF-A0A377U3W9-F1
#
_entry.id   AF-A0A377U3W9-F1
#
_cell.length_a   1.000
_cell.length_b   1.000
_cell.length_c   1.000
_cell.angle_alpha   90.00
_cell.angle_beta   90.00
_cell.angle_gamma   90.00
#
_symmetry.space_group_name_H-M   'P 1'
#
loop_
_entity.id
_entity.type
_entity.pdbx_description
1 polymer ?
#
loop_
_entity_poly.entity_id
_entity_poly.type
_entity_poly.pdbx_seq_one_letter_code
_entity_poly.pdbx_strand_id
1 'polypeptide(L)'
;MPPSAFSLALILLPLVLVGLKTIAARFVPVGSTAYEWFEFIGHPFTAILVACLVAIYGLAVRQGMAKDRVMEICGHALQPAGIILLVIGAGGVFKQVLVDSGVGPALGEALTGMGLPIAITCFVLARRCVSFRALPPWRA
;
A
#
# COMPACT_ATOMS: atom_id res chain seq x y z
N MET A 1 2.66 28.40 2.95
CA MET A 1 2.46 27.01 3.40
C MET A 1 0.99 26.69 3.19
N PRO A 2 0.61 25.61 2.48
CA PRO A 2 -0.81 25.27 2.35
C PRO A 2 -1.42 25.05 3.74
N PRO A 3 -2.73 25.34 3.94
CA PRO A 3 -3.38 25.08 5.21
C PRO A 3 -3.23 23.61 5.59
N SER A 4 -2.82 23.33 6.82
CA SER A 4 -2.70 21.97 7.39
C SER A 4 -3.99 21.17 7.21
N ALA A 5 -5.15 21.84 7.21
CA ALA A 5 -6.45 21.25 6.96
C ALA A 5 -6.58 20.57 5.58
N PHE A 6 -5.90 21.07 4.54
CA PHE A 6 -6.00 20.50 3.20
C PHE A 6 -5.19 19.20 3.06
N SER A 7 -3.96 19.17 3.58
CA SER A 7 -3.15 17.94 3.63
C SER A 7 -3.79 16.87 4.52
N LEU A 8 -4.39 17.29 5.64
CA LEU A 8 -5.12 16.38 6.52
C LEU A 8 -6.36 15.80 5.82
N ALA A 9 -7.14 16.63 5.12
CA ALA A 9 -8.29 16.19 4.34
C ALA A 9 -7.89 15.20 3.23
N LEU A 10 -6.76 15.40 2.56
CA LEU A 10 -6.25 14.49 1.52
C LEU A 10 -5.94 13.08 2.02
N ILE A 11 -5.40 12.97 3.23
CA ILE A 11 -5.10 11.67 3.86
C ILE A 11 -6.37 11.05 4.43
N LEU A 12 -7.25 11.88 4.99
CA LEU A 12 -8.49 11.43 5.62
C LEU A 12 -9.53 10.95 4.59
N LEU A 13 -9.58 11.58 3.41
CA LEU A 13 -10.54 11.26 2.34
C LEU A 13 -10.48 9.77 1.90
N PRO A 14 -9.34 9.21 1.45
CA PRO A 14 -9.26 7.81 1.05
C PRO A 14 -9.50 6.87 2.24
N LEU A 15 -9.08 7.25 3.45
CA LEU A 15 -9.30 6.46 4.66
C LEU A 15 -10.80 6.34 4.98
N VAL A 16 -11.52 7.46 4.90
CA VAL A 16 -12.97 7.51 5.13
C VAL A 16 -13.72 6.76 4.04
N LEU A 17 -13.32 6.89 2.76
CA LEU A 17 -13.89 6.13 1.64
C LEU A 17 -13.76 4.61 1.82
N VAL A 18 -12.57 4.12 2.20
CA VAL A 18 -12.33 2.69 2.46
C VAL A 18 -13.03 2.21 3.74
N GLY A 19 -13.06 3.05 4.78
CA GLY A 19 -13.80 2.77 6.02
C GLY A 19 -15.30 2.63 5.78
N LEU A 20 -15.88 3.53 4.99
CA LEU A 20 -17.28 3.47 4.56
C LEU A 20 -17.58 2.18 3.79
N LYS A 21 -16.71 1.73 2.88
CA LYS A 21 -16.86 0.41 2.23
C LYS A 21 -16.93 -0.71 3.26
N THR A 22 -16.01 -0.69 4.21
CA THR A 22 -15.86 -1.79 5.18
C THR A 22 -17.11 -1.90 6.07
N ILE A 23 -17.70 -0.77 6.42
CA ILE A 23 -18.97 -0.70 7.17
C ILE A 23 -20.14 -1.08 6.25
N ALA A 24 -20.23 -0.54 5.03
CA ALA A 24 -21.31 -0.84 4.09
C ALA A 24 -21.36 -2.33 3.68
N ALA A 25 -20.20 -2.96 3.50
CA ALA A 25 -20.07 -4.39 3.20
C ALA A 25 -20.57 -5.29 4.35
N ARG A 26 -20.68 -4.76 5.57
CA ARG A 26 -21.27 -5.48 6.72
C ARG A 26 -22.79 -5.31 6.84
N PHE A 27 -23.36 -4.27 6.25
CA PHE A 27 -24.78 -3.91 6.41
C PHE A 27 -25.65 -4.14 5.16
N VAL A 28 -25.06 -4.26 3.96
CA VAL A 28 -25.81 -4.43 2.70
C VAL A 28 -25.72 -5.88 2.21
N PRO A 29 -26.85 -6.56 1.95
CA PRO A 29 -26.87 -7.91 1.39
C PRO A 29 -26.35 -7.92 -0.06
N VAL A 30 -25.57 -8.95 -0.36
CA VAL A 30 -24.93 -9.19 -1.67
C VAL A 30 -26.00 -9.40 -2.74
N GLY A 31 -25.98 -8.59 -3.82
CA GLY A 31 -26.88 -8.76 -4.97
C GLY A 31 -27.84 -7.60 -5.31
N SER A 32 -27.74 -6.45 -4.65
CA SER A 32 -28.43 -5.22 -5.06
C SER A 32 -27.54 -4.33 -5.92
N THR A 33 -28.10 -3.58 -6.87
CA THR A 33 -27.35 -2.58 -7.67
C THR A 33 -26.64 -1.55 -6.79
N ALA A 34 -27.20 -1.22 -5.62
CA ALA A 34 -26.53 -0.36 -4.64
C ALA A 34 -25.23 -0.98 -4.10
N TYR A 35 -25.19 -2.30 -3.89
CA TYR A 35 -23.99 -3.01 -3.42
C TYR A 35 -22.84 -2.91 -4.43
N GLU A 36 -23.10 -3.05 -5.73
CA GLU A 36 -22.08 -2.92 -6.78
C GLU A 36 -21.48 -1.50 -6.84
N TRP A 37 -22.31 -0.46 -6.70
CA TRP A 37 -21.84 0.93 -6.63
C TRP A 37 -20.99 1.18 -5.38
N PHE A 38 -21.39 0.65 -4.23
CA PHE A 38 -20.59 0.75 -2.99
C PHE A 38 -19.30 -0.06 -3.07
N GLU A 39 -19.31 -1.21 -3.76
CA GLU A 39 -18.13 -2.04 -3.95
C GLU A 39 -17.10 -1.35 -4.87
N PHE A 40 -17.57 -0.69 -5.93
CA PHE A 40 -16.75 0.05 -6.89
C PHE A 40 -16.13 1.31 -6.27
N ILE A 41 -16.94 2.14 -5.59
CA ILE A 41 -16.48 3.36 -4.92
C ILE A 41 -15.56 3.04 -3.74
N GLY A 42 -15.89 1.96 -3.04
CA GLY A 42 -15.16 1.52 -1.87
C GLY A 42 -13.83 0.82 -2.15
N HIS A 43 -13.58 0.42 -3.40
CA HIS A 43 -12.37 -0.33 -3.73
C HIS A 43 -11.14 0.52 -3.40
N PRO A 44 -10.13 -0.01 -2.68
CA PRO A 44 -8.96 0.78 -2.26
C PRO A 44 -8.24 1.45 -3.44
N PHE A 45 -8.13 0.80 -4.60
CA PHE A 45 -7.63 1.43 -5.82
C PHE A 45 -8.45 2.64 -6.27
N THR A 46 -9.78 2.53 -6.35
CA THR A 46 -10.66 3.64 -6.73
C THR A 46 -10.57 4.79 -5.73
N ALA A 47 -10.58 4.49 -4.43
CA ALA A 47 -10.47 5.49 -3.38
C ALA A 47 -9.15 6.28 -3.45
N ILE A 48 -8.02 5.59 -3.65
CA ILE A 48 -6.70 6.23 -3.81
C ILE A 48 -6.66 7.05 -5.11
N LEU A 49 -7.24 6.56 -6.20
CA LEU A 49 -7.30 7.28 -7.48
C LEU A 49 -8.12 8.57 -7.36
N VAL A 50 -9.30 8.51 -6.75
CA VAL A 50 -10.14 9.69 -6.48
C VAL A 50 -9.41 10.68 -5.57
N ALA A 51 -8.79 10.20 -4.48
CA ALA A 51 -8.01 11.06 -3.60
C ALA A 51 -6.83 11.75 -4.34
N CYS A 52 -6.15 11.04 -5.24
CA CYS A 52 -5.09 11.59 -6.07
C CYS A 52 -5.60 12.63 -7.07
N LEU A 53 -6.76 12.40 -7.70
CA LEU A 53 -7.42 13.37 -8.56
C LEU A 53 -7.80 14.65 -7.80
N VAL A 54 -8.42 14.51 -6.62
CA VAL A 54 -8.77 15.63 -5.75
C VAL A 54 -7.51 16.36 -5.26
N ALA A 55 -6.42 15.64 -4.98
CA ALA A 55 -5.13 16.20 -4.63
C ALA A 55 -4.58 17.07 -5.77
N ILE A 56 -4.50 16.53 -6.98
CA ILE A 56 -3.98 17.24 -8.15
C ILE A 56 -4.85 18.46 -8.45
N TYR A 57 -6.17 18.31 -8.46
CA TYR A 57 -7.09 19.40 -8.78
C TYR A 57 -7.06 20.49 -7.71
N GLY A 58 -7.08 20.11 -6.43
CA GLY A 58 -7.07 21.05 -5.33
C GLY A 58 -5.72 21.75 -5.12
N LEU A 59 -4.58 21.10 -5.41
CA LEU A 59 -3.27 21.76 -5.43
C LEU A 59 -3.13 22.67 -6.67
N ALA A 60 -3.49 22.19 -7.86
CA ALA A 60 -3.32 22.94 -9.11
C ALA A 60 -4.18 24.21 -9.13
N VAL A 61 -5.43 24.13 -8.68
CA VAL A 61 -6.35 25.28 -8.64
C VAL A 61 -5.97 26.27 -7.53
N ARG A 62 -5.55 25.81 -6.34
CA ARG A 62 -5.20 26.72 -5.22
C ARG A 62 -3.81 27.33 -5.33
N GLN A 63 -2.87 26.69 -6.03
CA GLN A 63 -1.51 27.22 -6.22
C GLN A 63 -1.32 27.92 -7.59
N GLY A 64 -2.32 27.90 -8.48
CA GLY A 64 -2.22 28.52 -9.81
C GLY A 64 -1.07 27.95 -10.65
N MET A 65 -0.67 26.71 -10.38
CA MET A 65 0.55 26.13 -10.94
C MET A 65 0.36 25.76 -12.41
N ALA A 66 1.35 26.12 -13.23
CA ALA A 66 1.45 25.62 -14.59
C ALA A 66 1.51 24.09 -14.58
N LYS A 67 0.86 23.44 -15.56
CA LYS A 67 0.83 21.98 -15.73
C LYS A 67 2.23 21.36 -15.69
N ASP A 68 3.23 22.06 -16.22
CA ASP A 68 4.62 21.61 -16.28
C ASP A 68 5.23 21.39 -14.89
N ARG A 69 4.91 22.26 -13.92
CA ARG A 69 5.40 22.10 -12.54
C ARG A 69 4.75 20.94 -11.81
N VAL A 70 3.48 20.64 -12.09
CA VAL A 70 2.80 19.47 -11.54
C VAL A 70 3.45 18.19 -12.08
N MET A 71 3.74 18.15 -13.39
CA MET A 71 4.41 17.02 -14.03
C MET A 71 5.84 16.80 -13.49
N GLU A 72 6.60 17.87 -13.27
CA GLU A 72 7.95 17.82 -12.67
C GLU A 72 7.92 17.21 -11.26
N ILE A 73 6.97 17.64 -10.42
CA ILE A 73 6.81 17.11 -9.05
C ILE A 73 6.40 15.63 -9.08
N CYS A 74 5.44 15.26 -9.93
CA CYS A 74 5.04 13.87 -10.10
C CYS A 74 6.21 13.01 -10.59
N GLY A 75 7.03 13.50 -11.53
CA GLY A 75 8.22 12.82 -12.03
C GLY A 75 9.25 12.55 -10.92
N HIS A 76 9.55 13.56 -10.10
CA HIS A 76 10.43 13.40 -8.95
C HIS A 76 9.91 12.41 -7.90
N ALA A 77 8.59 12.36 -7.69
CA ALA A 77 7.96 11.41 -6.77
C ALA A 77 7.95 9.96 -7.31
N LEU A 78 7.89 9.79 -8.64
CA LEU A 78 7.88 8.46 -9.28
C LEU A 78 9.23 7.75 -9.17
N GLN A 79 10.34 8.46 -9.12
CA GLN A 79 11.68 7.86 -9.02
C GLN A 79 11.84 6.94 -7.78
N PRO A 80 11.57 7.38 -6.54
CA PRO A 80 11.60 6.50 -5.38
C PRO A 80 10.44 5.47 -5.38
N ALA A 81 9.27 5.83 -5.91
CA ALA A 81 8.14 4.92 -6.00
C ALA A 81 8.44 3.72 -6.93
N GLY A 82 9.15 3.93 -8.03
CA GLY A 82 9.53 2.88 -8.98
C GLY A 82 10.39 1.80 -8.35
N ILE A 83 11.39 2.17 -7.54
CA ILE A 83 12.23 1.22 -6.81
C ILE A 83 11.39 0.38 -5.84
N ILE A 84 10.49 1.01 -5.10
CA ILE A 84 9.59 0.32 -4.16
C ILE A 84 8.67 -0.65 -4.92
N LEU A 85 8.10 -0.21 -6.04
CA LEU A 85 7.24 -1.05 -6.89
C LEU A 85 7.99 -2.26 -7.46
N LEU A 86 9.25 -2.10 -7.90
CA LEU A 86 10.09 -3.21 -8.37
C LEU A 86 10.36 -4.23 -7.26
N VAL A 87 10.69 -3.77 -6.05
CA VAL A 87 10.96 -4.66 -4.91
C VAL A 87 9.69 -5.40 -4.46
N ILE A 88 8.55 -4.70 -4.36
CA ILE A 88 7.26 -5.32 -4.00
C ILE A 88 6.83 -6.31 -5.09
N GLY A 89 6.98 -5.95 -6.37
CA GLY A 89 6.67 -6.81 -7.51
C GLY A 89 7.49 -8.10 -7.49
N ALA A 90 8.80 -8.01 -7.28
CA ALA A 90 9.68 -9.16 -7.14
C ALA A 90 9.27 -10.06 -5.96
N GLY A 91 8.94 -9.46 -4.80
CA GLY A 91 8.44 -10.21 -3.64
C GLY A 91 7.10 -10.91 -3.89
N GLY A 92 6.20 -10.30 -4.66
CA GLY A 92 4.91 -10.87 -5.04
C GLY A 92 5.03 -12.12 -5.93
N VAL A 93 5.88 -12.06 -6.95
CA VAL A 93 6.14 -13.22 -7.83
C VAL A 93 6.90 -14.32 -7.09
N PHE A 94 7.91 -13.95 -6.29
CA PHE A 94 8.64 -14.91 -5.46
C PHE A 94 7.73 -15.66 -4.47
N LYS A 95 6.74 -14.96 -3.89
CA LYS A 95 5.71 -15.60 -3.06
C LYS A 95 4.95 -16.69 -3.84
N GLN A 96 4.51 -16.40 -5.07
CA GLN A 96 3.79 -17.40 -5.87
C GLN A 96 4.67 -18.60 -6.20
N VAL A 97 5.93 -18.37 -6.59
CA VAL A 97 6.88 -19.48 -6.85
C VAL A 97 7.06 -20.38 -5.62
N LEU A 98 7.13 -19.81 -4.41
CA LEU A 98 7.22 -20.59 -3.17
C LEU A 98 5.94 -21.40 -2.87
N VAL A 99 4.77 -20.84 -3.18
CA VAL A 99 3.49 -21.53 -3.01
C VAL A 99 3.36 -22.66 -4.04
N ASP A 100 3.66 -22.38 -5.30
CA ASP A 100 3.56 -23.33 -6.41
C ASP A 100 4.57 -24.49 -6.28
N SER A 101 5.75 -24.23 -5.72
CA SER A 101 6.77 -25.25 -5.47
C SER A 101 6.44 -26.16 -4.26
N GLY A 102 5.36 -25.89 -3.53
CA GLY A 102 5.01 -26.62 -2.29
C GLY A 102 5.93 -26.33 -1.10
N VAL A 103 6.99 -25.55 -1.30
CA VAL A 103 7.95 -25.14 -0.28
C VAL A 103 7.29 -24.25 0.78
N GLY A 104 6.38 -23.36 0.38
CA GLY A 104 5.65 -22.46 1.29
C GLY A 104 4.80 -23.21 2.34
N PRO A 105 3.88 -24.10 1.91
CA PRO A 105 3.11 -24.94 2.83
C PRO A 105 3.99 -25.84 3.72
N ALA A 106 5.00 -26.49 3.15
CA ALA A 106 5.91 -27.38 3.90
C ALA A 106 6.70 -26.63 4.98
N LEU A 107 7.16 -25.40 4.70
CA LEU A 107 7.78 -24.52 5.70
C LEU A 107 6.78 -24.09 6.77
N GLY A 108 5.54 -23.79 6.39
CA GLY A 108 4.46 -23.46 7.33
C GLY A 108 4.23 -24.57 8.33
N GLU A 109 4.04 -25.81 7.85
CA GLU A 109 3.80 -26.99 8.66
C GLU A 109 4.99 -27.33 9.58
N ALA A 110 6.22 -27.27 9.06
CA ALA A 110 7.43 -27.51 9.84
C ALA A 110 7.59 -26.49 10.99
N LEU A 111 7.26 -25.23 10.74
CA LEU A 111 7.32 -24.17 11.76
C LEU A 111 6.20 -24.31 12.81
N THR A 112 4.98 -24.67 12.39
CA THR A 112 3.88 -24.95 13.34
C THR A 112 4.09 -26.23 14.14
N GLY A 113 4.74 -27.25 13.56
CA GLY A 113 5.09 -28.50 14.25
C GLY A 113 6.10 -28.31 15.39
N MET A 114 6.93 -27.26 15.32
CA MET A 114 7.81 -26.82 16.41
C MET A 114 7.07 -26.03 17.52
N GLY A 115 5.75 -25.82 17.40
CA GLY A 115 4.95 -25.07 18.38
C GLY A 115 5.28 -23.57 18.45
N LEU A 116 6.09 -23.06 17.52
CA LEU A 116 6.58 -21.70 17.50
C LEU A 116 5.63 -20.80 16.68
N PRO A 117 5.14 -19.68 17.25
CA PRO A 117 4.35 -18.72 16.49
C PRO A 117 5.18 -18.17 15.33
N ILE A 118 4.73 -18.42 14.10
CA ILE A 118 5.40 -17.98 12.85
C ILE A 118 5.77 -16.49 12.88
N ALA A 119 4.92 -15.66 13.51
CA ALA A 119 5.16 -14.23 13.69
C ALA A 119 6.46 -13.92 14.47
N ILE A 120 6.74 -14.69 15.54
CA ILE A 120 7.92 -14.49 16.38
C ILE A 120 9.18 -14.92 15.63
N THR A 121 9.13 -16.08 14.96
CA THR A 121 10.26 -16.59 14.16
C THR A 121 10.63 -15.63 13.04
N CYS A 122 9.63 -15.11 12.32
CA CYS A 122 9.86 -14.13 11.25
C CYS A 122 10.45 -12.82 11.79
N PHE A 123 10.00 -12.35 12.96
CA PHE A 123 10.54 -11.16 13.60
C PHE A 123 11.99 -11.30 14.06
N VAL A 124 12.37 -12.46 14.62
CA VAL A 124 13.76 -12.75 15.02
C VAL A 124 14.69 -12.80 13.79
N LEU A 125 14.25 -13.43 12.70
CA LEU A 125 15.00 -13.46 11.44
C LEU A 125 15.17 -12.06 10.84
N ALA A 126 14.10 -11.26 10.83
CA ALA A 126 14.14 -9.88 10.36
C ALA A 126 15.10 -9.02 11.20
N ARG A 127 15.08 -9.15 12.53
CA ARG A 127 16.04 -8.48 13.44
C ARG A 127 17.48 -8.81 13.10
N ARG A 128 17.78 -10.07 12.80
CA ARG A 128 19.14 -10.51 12.44
C ARG A 128 19.59 -9.93 11.10
N CYS A 129 18.69 -9.78 10.13
CA CYS A 129 18.97 -9.18 8.83
C CYS A 129 19.25 -7.66 8.93
N VAL A 130 18.49 -6.94 9.75
CA VAL A 130 18.71 -5.50 10.00
C VAL A 130 20.02 -5.25 10.77
N SER A 131 20.34 -6.10 11.74
CA SER A 131 21.61 -6.02 12.46
C SER A 131 22.83 -6.25 11.56
N PHE A 132 22.69 -7.06 10.49
CA PHE A 132 23.77 -7.32 9.54
C PHE A 132 24.02 -6.14 8.59
N ARG A 133 22.98 -5.36 8.29
CA ARG A 133 23.09 -4.11 7.51
C ARG A 133 23.78 -2.97 8.28
N ALA A 134 23.95 -3.10 9.60
CA ALA A 134 24.71 -2.15 10.41
C ALA A 134 26.24 -2.40 10.41
N LEU A 135 26.72 -3.49 9.80
CA LEU A 135 28.16 -3.71 9.63
C LEU A 135 28.73 -2.83 8.49
N PRO A 136 29.99 -2.39 8.62
CA PRO A 136 30.60 -1.37 7.74
C PRO A 136 30.85 -1.70 6.25
N PRO A 137 30.79 -2.95 5.71
CA PRO A 137 31.22 -3.17 4.32
C PRO A 137 30.22 -2.72 3.23
N TRP A 138 29.08 -2.09 3.58
CA TRP A 138 28.04 -1.65 2.62
C TRP A 138 27.92 -0.11 2.48
N ARG A 139 28.98 0.63 2.84
CA ARG A 139 29.09 2.09 2.64
C ARG A 139 30.03 2.51 1.49
N ALA A 140 30.58 1.55 0.74
CA ALA A 140 31.41 1.81 -0.44
C ALA A 140 30.60 1.56 -1.72
#